data_AF-A0A8T3RRE9-F1
#
_entry.id   AF-A0A8T3RRE9-F1
#
_cell.length_a   1.000
_cell.length_b   1.000
_cell.length_c   1.000
_cell.angle_alpha   90.00
_cell.angle_beta   90.00
_cell.angle_gamma   90.00
#
_symmetry.space_group_name_H-M   'P 1'
#
loop_
_entity.id
_entity.type
_entity.pdbx_description
1 polymer ?
#
loop_
_entity_poly.entity_id
_entity_poly.type
_entity_poly.pdbx_seq_one_letter_code
_entity_poly.pdbx_strand_id
1 'polypeptide(L)' 'MVRILREADAGSVPKVAKRHGVSEQTIYAWRKRYGTLDVADVRRLREPLVQLFFLVRRIRSGKL' A
#
# COMPACT_ATOMS: atom_id res chain seq x y z
N MET A 1 1.64 -6.96 -0.56
CA MET A 1 2.39 -6.37 0.58
C MET A 1 1.48 -5.58 1.53
N VAL A 2 1.22 -4.29 1.29
CA VAL A 2 0.50 -3.40 2.25
C VAL A 2 -0.88 -3.93 2.62
N ARG A 3 -1.65 -4.46 1.66
CA ARG A 3 -2.95 -5.11 1.96
C ARG A 3 -2.82 -6.34 2.87
N ILE A 4 -1.76 -7.15 2.69
CA ILE A 4 -1.51 -8.35 3.49
C ILE A 4 -1.19 -7.95 4.93
N LEU A 5 -0.38 -6.89 5.11
CA LEU A 5 -0.05 -6.36 6.43
C LEU A 5 -1.30 -5.82 7.14
N ARG A 6 -2.15 -5.05 6.45
CA ARG A 6 -3.42 -4.56 7.02
C ARG A 6 -4.38 -5.69 7.41
N GLU A 7 -4.46 -6.73 6.59
CA GLU A 7 -5.30 -7.89 6.87
C GLU A 7 -4.74 -8.73 8.04
N ALA A 8 -3.41 -8.77 8.18
CA ALA A 8 -2.72 -9.36 9.33
C ALA A 8 -2.81 -8.51 10.61
N ASP A 9 -2.90 -7.18 10.51
CA ASP A 9 -3.09 -6.27 11.64
C ASP A 9 -4.53 -6.34 12.19
N ALA A 10 -5.50 -6.53 11.31
CA ALA A 10 -6.91 -6.69 11.69
C ALA A 10 -7.31 -8.15 12.01
N GLY A 11 -6.40 -9.12 11.86
CA GLY A 11 -6.74 -10.54 11.91
C GLY A 11 -5.58 -11.44 12.32
N SER A 12 -5.74 -12.75 12.11
CA SER A 12 -4.73 -13.75 12.48
C SER A 12 -3.67 -13.89 11.38
N VAL A 13 -2.40 -13.65 11.74
CA VAL A 13 -1.24 -13.81 10.85
C VAL A 13 -1.20 -15.21 10.18
N PRO A 14 -1.37 -16.34 10.91
CA PRO A 14 -1.46 -17.67 10.30
C PRO A 14 -2.52 -17.80 9.19
N LYS A 15 -3.71 -17.25 9.42
CA LYS A 15 -4.82 -17.31 8.45
C LYS A 15 -4.52 -16.49 7.20
N VAL A 16 -3.92 -15.32 7.39
CA VAL A 16 -3.52 -14.42 6.29
C VAL A 16 -2.35 -15.03 5.51
N ALA A 17 -1.36 -15.61 6.18
CA ALA A 17 -0.25 -16.35 5.58
C ALA A 17 -0.76 -17.45 4.64
N LYS A 18 -1.67 -18.30 5.16
CA LYS A 18 -2.30 -19.37 4.36
C LYS A 18 -3.10 -18.84 3.17
N ARG A 19 -3.86 -17.76 3.36
CA ARG A 19 -4.70 -17.17 2.29
C ARG A 19 -3.88 -16.60 1.15
N HIS A 20 -2.76 -15.96 1.45
CA HIS A 20 -1.91 -15.28 0.47
C HIS A 20 -0.72 -16.12 -0.01
N GLY A 21 -0.59 -17.38 0.44
CA GLY A 21 0.49 -18.28 0.04
C GLY A 21 1.87 -17.79 0.48
N VAL A 22 1.96 -17.11 1.62
CA VAL A 22 3.21 -16.58 2.19
C VAL A 22 3.45 -17.19 3.56
N SER A 23 4.71 -17.26 4.00
CA SER A 23 5.01 -17.72 5.35
C SER A 23 4.70 -16.64 6.40
N GLU A 24 4.41 -17.07 7.63
CA GLU A 24 4.20 -16.13 8.73
C GLU A 24 5.47 -15.31 9.01
N GLN A 25 6.65 -15.94 8.91
CA GLN A 25 7.94 -15.27 9.07
C GLN A 25 8.09 -14.10 8.08
N THR A 26 7.63 -14.27 6.85
CA THR A 26 7.64 -13.21 5.84
C THR A 26 6.74 -12.03 6.25
N ILE A 27 5.56 -12.29 6.80
CA ILE A 27 4.65 -11.24 7.30
C ILE A 27 5.29 -10.48 8.48
N TYR A 28 5.92 -11.18 9.42
CA TYR A 28 6.62 -10.53 10.54
C TYR A 28 7.83 -9.71 10.08
N ALA A 29 8.61 -10.22 9.11
CA ALA A 29 9.73 -9.48 8.53
C ALA A 29 9.26 -8.19 7.84
N TRP A 30 8.12 -8.25 7.14
CA TRP A 30 7.52 -7.08 6.52
C TRP A 30 6.96 -6.09 7.54
N ARG A 31 6.36 -6.55 8.65
CA ARG A 31 6.00 -5.66 9.77
C ARG A 31 7.21 -4.96 10.38
N LYS A 32 8.32 -5.68 10.58
CA LYS A 32 9.54 -5.06 11.11
C LYS A 32 10.13 -4.01 10.15
N ARG A 33 10.04 -4.25 8.84
CA ARG A 33 10.63 -3.39 7.81
C ARG A 33 9.73 -2.24 7.37
N TYR A 34 8.42 -2.43 7.39
CA TYR A 34 7.43 -1.52 6.83
C TYR A 34 6.29 -1.18 7.79
N GLY A 35 6.28 -1.70 9.02
CA GLY A 35 5.21 -1.47 10.00
C GLY A 35 5.18 -0.07 10.58
N THR A 36 6.28 0.69 10.48
CA THR A 36 6.30 2.13 10.75
C THR A 36 5.93 2.97 9.53
N LEU A 37 5.86 2.36 8.34
CA LEU A 37 5.38 3.01 7.12
C LEU A 37 3.85 3.02 7.18
N ASP A 38 3.30 4.04 7.84
CA ASP A 38 1.85 4.16 7.98
C ASP A 38 1.22 4.30 6.59
N VAL A 39 0.00 3.81 6.44
CA VAL A 39 -0.81 3.97 5.21
C VAL A 39 -0.92 5.45 4.83
N ALA A 40 -0.78 6.36 5.80
CA ALA A 40 -0.65 7.79 5.61
C ALA A 40 0.55 8.20 4.73
N ASP A 41 1.72 7.58 4.90
CA ASP A 41 2.92 7.86 4.10
C ASP A 41 2.76 7.38 2.66
N VAL A 42 2.16 6.20 2.48
CA VAL A 42 1.84 5.66 1.14
C VAL A 42 0.76 6.51 0.45
N ARG A 43 -0.20 7.06 1.20
CA ARG A 43 -1.22 7.99 0.69
C ARG A 43 -0.61 9.34 0.30
N ARG A 44 0.28 9.89 1.12
CA ARG A 44 1.00 11.15 0.85
C ARG A 44 1.82 11.10 -0.43
N LEU A 45 2.40 9.96 -0.77
CA LEU A 45 3.12 9.78 -2.05
C LEU A 45 2.18 9.64 -3.25
N ARG A 46 0.93 9.17 -3.06
CA ARG A 46 -0.03 8.99 -4.15
C ARG A 46 -0.71 10.30 -4.54
N GLU A 47 -0.88 11.22 -3.60
CA GLU A 47 -1.53 12.51 -3.79
C GLU A 47 -0.88 13.40 -4.86
N PRO A 48 0.45 13.66 -4.85
CA PRO A 48 1.11 14.44 -5.91
C PRO A 48 1.07 13.71 -7.26
N LEU A 49 1.15 12.38 -7.27
CA LEU A 49 1.10 11.60 -8.51
C LEU A 49 -0.29 11.63 -9.17
N VAL A 50 -1.34 11.62 -8.36
CA VAL A 50 -2.72 11.74 -8.83
C VAL A 50 -2.98 13.15 -9.36
N GLN A 51 -2.51 14.20 -8.67
CA GLN A 51 -2.62 15.56 -9.19
C GLN A 51 -1.85 15.77 -10.48
N LEU A 52 -0.61 15.25 -10.58
CA LEU A 52 0.18 15.33 -11.81
C LEU A 52 -0.49 14.60 -12.97
N PHE A 53 -1.10 13.43 -12.70
CA PHE A 53 -1.88 12.71 -13.71
C PHE A 53 -3.06 13.54 -14.22
N PHE A 54 -3.83 14.18 -13.35
CA PHE A 54 -4.93 15.05 -13.76
C PHE A 54 -4.44 16.27 -14.52
N LEU A 55 -3.32 16.86 -14.11
CA LEU A 55 -2.70 18.00 -14.80
C LEU A 55 -2.25 17.61 -16.22
N VAL A 56 -1.52 16.50 -16.37
CA VAL A 56 -1.09 15.97 -17.68
C VAL A 56 -2.30 15.67 -18.57
N ARG A 57 -3.36 15.09 -18.01
CA ARG A 57 -4.59 14.79 -18.74
C ARG A 57 -5.33 16.07 -19.17
N ARG A 58 -5.28 17.12 -18.36
CA ARG A 58 -5.86 18.45 -18.67
C ARG A 58 -5.09 19.15 -19.79
N ILE A 59 -3.76 19.11 -19.77
CA ILE A 59 -2.88 19.67 -20.81
C ILE A 59 -3.12 18.94 -22.15
N ARG A 60 -3.19 17.61 -22.16
CA ARG A 60 -3.45 16.83 -23.39
C ARG A 60 -4.85 17.03 -23.97
N SER A 61 -5.82 17.47 -23.16
CA SER A 61 -7.21 17.68 -23.59
C SER A 61 -7.47 19.09 -24.13
N GLY A 62 -6.44 19.95 -24.24
CA GLY A 62 -6.56 21.30 -24.82
C GLY A 62 -7.49 22.25 -24.06
N LYS A 63 -7.70 22.00 -22.75
CA LYS A 63 -8.68 22.73 -21.92
C LYS A 63 -8.06 23.89 -21.12
N LEU A 64 -7.12 24.59 -21.74
CA LEU A 64 -6.49 25.84 -21.25
C LEU A 64 -6.90 26.99 -22.16
#